data_AF-A0A0F9G220-F1
#
_entry.id   AF-A0A0F9G220-F1
#
_cell.length_a   1.000
_cell.length_b   1.000
_cell.length_c   1.000
_cell.angle_alpha   90.00
_cell.angle_beta   90.00
_cell.angle_gamma   90.00
#
_symmetry.space_group_name_H-M   'P 1'
#
loop_
_entity.id
_entity.type
_entity.pdbx_description
1 polymer ?
#
loop_
_entity_poly.entity_id
_entity_poly.type
_entity_poly.pdbx_seq_one_letter_code
_entity_poly.pdbx_strand_id
1 'polypeptide(L)'
;MKKIAKKTLSERTQGEFNNRVDEWYLSESVRKFIEKELAGVYESYADEIYKVAADEINSQLEANEAFRLEVQNYIKNSTTRYIMSSRGQMKSVVRKAIEKELDTIEAVELRLARWEEKRPEKESRREIIAGAAGLASFVYFAGGFRTVWVTVGKNCPYCDSLDGATIESGGTFLAAGTEFQPEGAERPLTTRGGISHPPAHGSCDCSTSSA
;
A
#
# COMPACT_ATOMS: atom_id res chain seq x y z
N MET A 1 -0.03 11.41 18.31
CA MET A 1 -0.12 12.55 17.38
C MET A 1 -0.78 13.79 17.99
N LYS A 2 -2.04 13.77 18.50
CA LYS A 2 -2.69 14.95 19.12
C LYS A 2 -1.80 15.71 20.13
N LYS A 3 -1.13 14.98 21.03
CA LYS A 3 -0.16 15.55 21.99
C LYS A 3 1.04 16.25 21.31
N ILE A 4 1.56 15.70 20.21
CA ILE A 4 2.67 16.29 19.44
C ILE A 4 2.19 17.60 18.81
N ALA A 5 1.03 17.59 18.16
CA ALA A 5 0.45 18.77 17.53
C ALA A 5 0.23 19.90 18.54
N LYS A 6 -0.46 19.63 19.65
CA LYS A 6 -0.69 20.61 20.71
C LYS A 6 0.63 21.20 21.22
N LYS A 7 1.59 20.37 21.62
CA LYS A 7 2.87 20.83 22.18
C LYS A 7 3.72 21.65 21.20
N THR A 8 3.70 21.33 19.91
CA THR A 8 4.64 21.93 18.93
C THR A 8 4.04 23.08 18.14
N LEU A 9 2.71 23.09 17.95
CA LEU A 9 2.04 24.12 17.15
C LEU A 9 1.42 25.23 18.00
N SER A 10 1.22 25.03 19.31
CA SER A 10 0.76 26.11 20.20
C SER A 10 1.88 27.05 20.65
N GLU A 11 3.13 26.61 20.58
CA GLU A 11 4.29 27.31 21.14
C GLU A 11 5.40 27.59 20.10
N ARG A 12 5.41 26.91 18.94
CA ARG A 12 6.58 26.85 18.03
C ARG A 12 6.22 26.70 16.54
N THR A 13 7.25 26.68 15.68
CA THR A 13 7.13 26.73 14.20
C THR A 13 6.89 25.37 13.54
N GLN A 14 6.40 25.37 12.29
CA GLN A 14 6.21 24.19 11.44
C GLN A 14 7.42 23.23 11.39
N GLY A 15 8.64 23.77 11.48
CA GLY A 15 9.87 22.99 11.47
C GLY A 15 9.96 22.01 12.64
N GLU A 16 9.59 22.44 13.84
CA GLU A 16 9.62 21.56 15.00
C GLU A 16 8.55 20.47 14.94
N PHE A 17 7.34 20.82 14.51
CA PHE A 17 6.30 19.82 14.28
C PHE A 17 6.79 18.74 13.31
N ASN A 18 7.41 19.14 12.19
CA ASN A 18 7.96 18.21 11.21
C ASN A 18 9.02 17.27 11.80
N ASN A 19 9.92 17.79 12.65
CA ASN A 19 10.95 16.98 13.31
C ASN A 19 10.32 15.98 14.29
N ARG A 20 9.35 16.42 15.09
CA ARG A 20 8.68 15.54 16.08
C ARG A 20 7.80 14.48 15.43
N VAL A 21 7.20 14.79 14.28
CA VAL A 21 6.51 13.80 13.43
C VAL A 21 7.50 12.76 12.90
N ASP A 22 8.70 13.18 12.49
CA ASP A 22 9.75 12.28 12.00
C ASP A 22 10.25 11.35 13.10
N GLU A 23 10.65 11.91 14.24
CA GLU A 23 11.07 11.14 15.41
C GLU A 23 10.03 10.10 15.80
N TRP A 24 8.74 10.47 15.80
CA TRP A 24 7.69 9.53 16.16
C TRP A 24 7.51 8.42 15.13
N TYR A 25 7.28 8.76 13.86
CA TYR A 25 7.00 7.77 12.81
C TYR A 25 8.21 6.89 12.46
N LEU A 26 9.42 7.42 12.57
CA LEU A 26 10.65 6.69 12.28
C LEU A 26 11.22 5.97 13.52
N SER A 27 10.56 6.08 14.68
CA SER A 27 10.96 5.33 15.87
C SER A 27 10.73 3.84 15.71
N GLU A 28 11.66 3.07 16.26
CA GLU A 28 11.60 1.60 16.25
C GLU A 28 10.35 1.07 16.95
N SER A 29 9.88 1.75 18.00
CA SER A 29 8.68 1.35 18.73
C SER A 29 7.42 1.48 17.89
N VAL A 30 7.26 2.57 17.14
CA VAL A 30 6.13 2.76 16.23
C VAL A 30 6.22 1.76 15.08
N ARG A 31 7.41 1.53 14.53
CA ARG A 31 7.60 0.54 13.46
C ARG A 31 7.18 -0.85 13.92
N LYS A 32 7.72 -1.34 15.04
CA LYS A 32 7.39 -2.65 15.61
C LYS A 32 5.91 -2.80 15.94
N PHE A 33 5.29 -1.73 16.47
CA PHE A 33 3.86 -1.73 16.74
C PHE A 33 3.06 -1.95 15.45
N ILE A 34 3.29 -1.13 14.41
CA ILE A 34 2.55 -1.25 13.14
C ILE A 34 2.85 -2.60 12.45
N GLU A 35 4.09 -3.06 12.48
CA GLU A 35 4.49 -4.34 11.90
C GLU A 35 3.75 -5.50 12.56
N LYS A 36 3.65 -5.49 13.90
CA LYS A 36 2.90 -6.50 14.65
C LYS A 36 1.40 -6.50 14.32
N GLU A 37 0.80 -5.32 14.25
CA GLU A 37 -0.64 -5.19 13.92
C GLU A 37 -0.93 -5.70 12.50
N LEU A 38 -0.05 -5.41 11.54
CA LEU A 38 -0.18 -5.91 10.17
C LEU A 38 0.10 -7.41 10.09
N ALA A 39 1.11 -7.92 10.79
CA ALA A 39 1.49 -9.32 10.76
C ALA A 39 0.32 -10.25 11.09
N GLY A 40 -0.47 -9.94 12.13
CA GLY A 40 -1.63 -10.76 12.49
C GLY A 40 -2.68 -10.88 11.36
N VAL A 41 -2.81 -9.84 10.52
CA VAL A 41 -3.73 -9.86 9.36
C VAL A 41 -3.16 -10.69 8.22
N TYR A 42 -1.89 -10.48 7.87
CA TYR A 42 -1.28 -11.20 6.74
C TYR A 42 -1.03 -12.67 7.05
N GLU A 43 -0.61 -13.01 8.27
CA GLU A 43 -0.35 -14.39 8.65
C GLU A 43 -1.64 -15.23 8.66
N SER A 44 -2.78 -14.63 8.99
CA SER A 44 -4.07 -15.34 8.98
C SER A 44 -4.67 -15.52 7.58
N TYR A 45 -4.32 -14.68 6.61
CA TYR A 45 -4.89 -14.72 5.26
C TYR A 45 -3.95 -15.29 4.18
N ALA A 46 -2.63 -15.24 4.40
CA ALA A 46 -1.64 -15.69 3.42
C ALA A 46 -1.78 -17.18 3.06
N ASP A 47 -2.10 -18.03 4.03
CA ASP A 47 -2.25 -19.48 3.79
C ASP A 47 -3.47 -19.78 2.92
N GLU A 48 -4.54 -18.97 3.00
CA GLU A 48 -5.71 -19.11 2.13
C GLU A 48 -5.42 -18.62 0.71
N ILE A 49 -4.70 -17.50 0.56
CA ILE A 49 -4.24 -17.05 -0.76
C ILE A 49 -3.34 -18.12 -1.40
N TYR A 50 -2.44 -18.71 -0.61
CA TYR A 50 -1.55 -19.76 -1.10
C TYR A 50 -2.33 -20.93 -1.69
N LYS A 51 -3.32 -21.45 -0.96
CA LYS A 51 -4.15 -22.56 -1.42
C LYS A 51 -4.86 -22.25 -2.72
N VAL A 52 -5.50 -21.07 -2.80
CA VAL A 52 -6.23 -20.65 -4.00
C VAL A 52 -5.29 -20.49 -5.20
N ALA A 53 -4.15 -19.84 -5.01
CA ALA A 53 -3.18 -19.64 -6.08
C ALA A 53 -2.49 -20.94 -6.52
N ALA A 54 -2.21 -21.85 -5.58
CA ALA A 54 -1.62 -23.16 -5.88
C ALA A 54 -2.59 -24.07 -6.64
N ASP A 55 -3.87 -24.06 -6.26
CA ASP A 55 -4.93 -24.79 -6.97
C ASP A 55 -5.07 -24.32 -8.42
N GLU A 56 -5.01 -23.00 -8.65
CA GLU A 56 -5.08 -22.41 -9.99
C GLU A 56 -4.00 -22.95 -10.94
N ILE A 57 -2.77 -23.13 -10.44
CA ILE A 57 -1.65 -23.69 -11.21
C ILE A 57 -1.53 -25.21 -11.10
N ASN A 58 -2.53 -25.89 -10.52
CA ASN A 58 -2.54 -27.34 -10.24
C ASN A 58 -1.29 -27.81 -9.49
N SER A 59 -0.74 -26.96 -8.62
CA SER A 59 0.46 -27.23 -7.86
C SER A 59 0.14 -28.03 -6.61
N GLN A 60 0.93 -29.08 -6.38
CA GLN A 60 0.94 -29.84 -5.12
C GLN A 60 1.98 -29.28 -4.13
N LEU A 61 2.53 -28.09 -4.40
CA LEU A 61 3.47 -27.44 -3.49
C LEU A 61 2.72 -27.03 -2.23
N GLU A 62 3.33 -27.30 -1.09
CA GLU A 62 2.90 -26.80 0.20
C GLU A 62 3.58 -25.46 0.49
N ALA A 63 2.92 -24.62 1.29
CA ALA A 63 3.50 -23.38 1.78
C ALA A 63 4.82 -23.69 2.52
N ASN A 64 5.93 -23.20 1.97
CA ASN A 64 7.27 -23.47 2.46
C ASN A 64 7.91 -22.22 3.09
N GLU A 65 9.12 -22.36 3.60
CA GLU A 65 9.85 -21.26 4.23
C GLU A 65 10.05 -20.06 3.28
N ALA A 66 10.24 -20.30 1.99
CA ALA A 66 10.39 -19.21 1.02
C ALA A 66 9.10 -18.36 0.92
N PHE A 67 7.93 -19.00 0.92
CA PHE A 67 6.65 -18.28 0.98
C PHE A 67 6.48 -17.51 2.29
N ARG A 68 6.82 -18.11 3.44
CA ARG A 68 6.73 -17.43 4.74
C ARG A 68 7.66 -16.22 4.80
N LEU A 69 8.87 -16.31 4.25
CA LEU A 69 9.79 -15.18 4.10
C LEU A 69 9.19 -14.08 3.22
N GLU A 70 8.51 -14.43 2.13
CA GLU A 70 7.85 -13.43 1.27
C GLU A 70 6.69 -12.73 1.97
N VAL A 71 5.87 -13.45 2.75
CA VAL A 71 4.83 -12.85 3.60
C VAL A 71 5.45 -11.84 4.57
N GLN A 72 6.56 -12.17 5.21
CA GLN A 72 7.27 -11.25 6.11
C GLN A 72 7.85 -10.03 5.37
N ASN A 73 8.37 -10.21 4.15
CA ASN A 73 8.80 -9.08 3.31
C ASN A 73 7.62 -8.17 2.94
N TYR A 74 6.47 -8.75 2.60
CA TYR A 74 5.26 -8.00 2.31
C TYR A 74 4.80 -7.18 3.51
N ILE A 75 4.77 -7.78 4.71
CA ILE A 75 4.44 -7.09 5.97
C ILE A 75 5.38 -5.90 6.21
N LYS A 76 6.69 -6.07 6.03
CA LYS A 76 7.69 -4.99 6.19
C LYS A 76 7.49 -3.86 5.18
N ASN A 77 7.19 -4.20 3.93
CA ASN A 77 6.92 -3.24 2.87
C ASN A 77 5.62 -2.46 3.13
N SER A 78 4.56 -3.15 3.56
CA SER A 78 3.29 -2.53 3.96
C SER A 78 3.45 -1.64 5.19
N THR A 79 4.23 -2.05 6.19
CA THR A 79 4.60 -1.23 7.35
C THR A 79 5.29 0.06 6.92
N THR A 80 6.31 -0.05 6.07
CA THR A 80 7.07 1.10 5.56
C THR A 80 6.15 2.07 4.81
N ARG A 81 5.29 1.52 3.94
CA ARG A 81 4.29 2.29 3.18
C ARG A 81 3.33 3.04 4.10
N TYR A 82 2.79 2.37 5.13
CA TYR A 82 1.87 2.96 6.09
C TYR A 82 2.51 4.11 6.87
N ILE A 83 3.73 3.91 7.37
CA ILE A 83 4.51 4.91 8.11
C ILE A 83 4.80 6.12 7.22
N MET A 84 5.38 5.90 6.06
CA MET A 84 5.80 6.98 5.15
C MET A 84 4.60 7.79 4.64
N SER A 85 3.49 7.12 4.32
CA SER A 85 2.25 7.78 3.92
C SER A 85 1.66 8.61 5.06
N SER A 86 1.57 8.05 6.26
CA SER A 86 1.02 8.75 7.43
C SER A 86 1.85 9.98 7.79
N ARG A 87 3.17 9.82 7.85
CA ARG A 87 4.15 10.89 8.06
C ARG A 87 3.98 12.03 7.04
N GLY A 88 4.01 11.69 5.76
CA GLY A 88 3.89 12.68 4.68
C GLY A 88 2.56 13.43 4.72
N GLN A 89 1.47 12.74 5.04
CA GLN A 89 0.16 13.35 5.18
C GLN A 89 0.08 14.32 6.37
N MET A 90 0.63 13.98 7.54
CA MET A 90 0.66 14.90 8.69
C MET A 90 1.40 16.20 8.36
N LYS A 91 2.58 16.08 7.75
CA LYS A 91 3.34 17.26 7.30
C LYS A 91 2.58 18.08 6.27
N SER A 92 1.94 17.41 5.31
CA SER A 92 1.14 18.09 4.29
C SER A 92 -0.09 18.80 4.87
N VAL A 93 -0.72 18.24 5.90
CA VAL A 93 -1.89 18.85 6.56
C VAL A 93 -1.49 20.17 7.21
N VAL A 94 -0.42 20.17 8.01
CA VAL A 94 0.07 21.39 8.67
C VAL A 94 0.53 22.41 7.64
N ARG A 95 1.31 22.00 6.64
CA ARG A 95 1.76 22.92 5.58
C ARG A 95 0.57 23.61 4.89
N LYS A 96 -0.44 22.84 4.48
CA LYS A 96 -1.64 23.38 3.81
C LYS A 96 -2.49 24.26 4.72
N ALA A 97 -2.55 23.96 6.02
CA ALA A 97 -3.26 24.80 6.97
C ALA A 97 -2.57 26.17 7.10
N ILE A 98 -1.24 26.20 7.19
CA ILE A 98 -0.46 27.46 7.21
C ILE A 98 -0.65 28.24 5.91
N GLU A 99 -0.51 27.60 4.74
CA GLU A 99 -0.69 28.23 3.42
C GLU A 99 -2.09 28.87 3.24
N LYS A 100 -3.08 28.38 3.98
CA LYS A 100 -4.48 28.83 3.92
C LYS A 100 -4.91 29.64 5.14
N GLU A 101 -3.98 29.98 6.03
CA GLU A 101 -4.26 30.72 7.27
C GLU A 101 -5.34 30.05 8.15
N LEU A 102 -5.35 28.71 8.19
CA LEU A 102 -6.26 27.89 9.00
C LEU A 102 -5.60 27.46 10.31
N ASP A 103 -6.42 27.11 11.31
CA ASP A 103 -5.94 26.51 12.56
C ASP A 103 -5.26 25.15 12.27
N THR A 104 -3.96 25.09 12.57
CA THR A 104 -3.14 23.91 12.29
C THR A 104 -3.42 22.74 13.24
N ILE A 105 -3.82 23.01 14.49
CA ILE A 105 -4.17 21.99 15.47
C ILE A 105 -5.50 21.36 15.08
N GLU A 106 -6.50 22.18 14.76
CA GLU A 106 -7.81 21.73 14.27
C GLU A 106 -7.65 20.90 12.99
N ALA A 107 -6.82 21.35 12.04
CA ALA A 107 -6.56 20.60 10.81
C ALA A 107 -5.96 19.21 11.08
N VAL A 108 -5.05 19.09 12.05
CA VAL A 108 -4.50 17.79 12.47
C VAL A 108 -5.56 16.94 13.16
N GLU A 109 -6.35 17.50 14.07
CA GLU A 109 -7.41 16.79 14.78
C GLU A 109 -8.47 16.25 13.83
N LEU A 110 -8.92 17.06 12.87
CA LEU A 110 -9.84 16.65 11.81
C LEU A 110 -9.24 15.53 10.95
N ARG A 111 -7.94 15.60 10.62
CA ARG A 111 -7.29 14.54 9.86
C ARG A 111 -7.27 13.22 10.62
N LEU A 112 -6.99 13.26 11.92
CA LEU A 112 -6.97 12.10 12.79
C LEU A 112 -8.37 11.50 12.96
N ALA A 113 -9.40 12.33 13.15
CA ALA A 113 -10.79 11.87 13.21
C ALA A 113 -11.20 11.17 11.90
N ARG A 114 -10.83 11.75 10.75
CA ARG A 114 -11.08 11.10 9.45
C ARG A 114 -10.30 9.79 9.29
N TRP A 115 -9.11 9.68 9.86
CA TRP A 115 -8.39 8.40 9.85
C TRP A 115 -9.10 7.36 10.71
N GLU A 116 -9.55 7.71 11.90
CA GLU A 116 -10.31 6.83 12.77
C GLU A 116 -11.56 6.28 12.06
N GLU A 117 -12.28 7.14 11.33
CA GLU A 117 -13.50 6.75 10.62
C GLU A 117 -13.25 5.96 9.32
N LYS A 118 -12.33 6.44 8.45
CA LYS A 118 -12.23 5.95 7.06
C LYS A 118 -11.01 5.12 6.74
N ARG A 119 -9.98 5.15 7.60
CA ARG A 119 -8.73 4.45 7.31
C ARG A 119 -8.87 2.93 7.41
N PRO A 120 -9.56 2.35 8.40
CA PRO A 120 -9.66 0.89 8.51
C PRO A 120 -10.21 0.25 7.23
N GLU A 121 -11.32 0.77 6.70
CA GLU A 121 -11.91 0.32 5.44
C GLU A 121 -10.94 0.48 4.26
N LYS A 122 -10.27 1.62 4.17
CA LYS A 122 -9.32 1.89 3.08
C LYS A 122 -8.12 0.93 3.09
N GLU A 123 -7.52 0.69 4.26
CA GLU A 123 -6.39 -0.22 4.36
C GLU A 123 -6.86 -1.66 4.15
N SER A 124 -8.00 -2.07 4.72
CA SER A 124 -8.60 -3.40 4.49
C SER A 124 -8.84 -3.68 3.01
N ARG A 125 -9.52 -2.76 2.29
CA ARG A 125 -9.75 -2.90 0.85
C ARG A 125 -8.44 -2.99 0.07
N ARG A 126 -7.41 -2.25 0.49
CA ARG A 126 -6.09 -2.35 -0.14
C ARG A 126 -5.50 -3.74 0.06
N GLU A 127 -5.54 -4.31 1.26
CA GLU A 127 -4.89 -5.60 1.50
C GLU A 127 -5.66 -6.77 0.88
N ILE A 128 -7.00 -6.70 0.82
CA ILE A 128 -7.81 -7.70 0.11
C ILE A 128 -7.47 -7.75 -1.38
N ILE A 129 -7.16 -6.60 -1.98
CA ILE A 129 -6.92 -6.51 -3.43
C ILE A 129 -5.42 -6.63 -3.74
N ALA A 130 -4.63 -5.68 -3.25
CA ALA A 130 -3.20 -5.60 -3.53
C ALA A 130 -2.38 -6.65 -2.77
N GLY A 131 -2.81 -7.02 -1.55
CA GLY A 131 -2.17 -8.08 -0.77
C GLY A 131 -2.38 -9.44 -1.40
N ALA A 132 -3.64 -9.76 -1.73
CA ALA A 132 -3.97 -11.00 -2.44
C ALA A 132 -3.24 -11.13 -3.77
N ALA A 133 -3.28 -10.07 -4.60
CA ALA A 133 -2.61 -10.07 -5.89
C ALA A 133 -1.08 -10.29 -5.76
N GLY A 134 -0.43 -9.58 -4.84
CA GLY A 134 1.01 -9.71 -4.62
C GLY A 134 1.44 -11.08 -4.11
N LEU A 135 0.70 -11.64 -3.15
CA LEU A 135 1.00 -12.97 -2.59
C LEU A 135 0.72 -14.09 -3.60
N ALA A 136 -0.38 -14.00 -4.36
CA ALA A 136 -0.69 -14.96 -5.42
C ALA A 136 0.38 -14.95 -6.53
N SER A 137 0.86 -13.77 -6.94
CA SER A 137 1.97 -13.65 -7.90
C SER A 137 3.21 -14.42 -7.46
N PHE A 138 3.57 -14.37 -6.18
CA PHE A 138 4.70 -15.14 -5.68
C PHE A 138 4.51 -16.66 -5.87
N VAL A 139 3.30 -17.17 -5.61
CA VAL A 139 2.97 -18.58 -5.80
C VAL A 139 3.08 -18.98 -7.27
N TYR A 140 2.55 -18.15 -8.17
CA TYR A 140 2.68 -18.39 -9.61
C TYR A 140 4.14 -18.43 -10.05
N PHE A 141 4.97 -17.47 -9.60
CA PHE A 141 6.40 -17.46 -9.92
C PHE A 141 7.14 -18.66 -9.35
N ALA A 142 6.82 -19.09 -8.13
CA ALA A 142 7.40 -20.29 -7.53
C ALA A 142 7.05 -21.56 -8.31
N GLY A 143 5.87 -21.60 -8.94
CA GLY A 143 5.44 -22.66 -9.84
C GLY A 143 6.01 -22.56 -11.26
N GLY A 144 6.76 -21.50 -11.61
CA GLY A 144 7.28 -21.27 -12.96
C GLY A 144 6.28 -20.63 -13.93
N PHE A 145 5.16 -20.10 -13.42
CA PHE A 145 4.13 -19.41 -14.20
C PHE A 145 4.38 -17.91 -14.25
N ARG A 146 3.72 -17.24 -15.19
CA ARG A 146 3.63 -15.78 -15.26
C ARG A 146 2.47 -15.29 -14.42
N THR A 147 2.50 -14.01 -14.06
CA THR A 147 1.34 -13.31 -13.52
C THR A 147 0.66 -12.51 -14.62
N VAL A 148 -0.65 -12.66 -14.75
CA VAL A 148 -1.53 -11.85 -15.60
C VAL A 148 -2.27 -10.82 -14.74
N TRP A 149 -2.40 -9.60 -15.24
CA TRP A 149 -3.26 -8.58 -14.65
C TRP A 149 -4.72 -8.80 -15.08
N VAL A 150 -5.64 -8.83 -14.12
CA VAL A 150 -7.06 -9.08 -14.38
C VAL A 150 -7.92 -7.98 -13.76
N THR A 151 -8.86 -7.46 -14.53
CA THR A 151 -9.90 -6.53 -14.09
C THR A 151 -11.23 -7.28 -13.94
N VAL A 152 -11.87 -7.16 -12.77
CA VAL A 152 -13.09 -7.96 -12.46
C VAL A 152 -14.34 -7.11 -12.24
N GLY A 153 -14.17 -5.88 -11.76
CA GLY A 153 -15.28 -5.02 -11.33
C GLY A 153 -15.10 -3.58 -11.77
N LYS A 154 -15.29 -2.64 -10.83
CA LYS A 154 -15.16 -1.22 -11.13
C LYS A 154 -13.68 -0.83 -11.18
N ASN A 155 -13.25 -0.39 -12.35
CA ASN A 155 -11.86 -0.05 -12.62
C ASN A 155 -11.73 1.34 -13.24
N CYS A 156 -10.49 1.84 -13.21
CA CYS A 156 -10.12 3.08 -13.88
C CYS A 156 -9.44 2.77 -15.22
N PRO A 157 -9.36 3.74 -16.14
CA PRO A 157 -8.69 3.55 -17.44
C PRO A 157 -7.26 3.03 -17.33
N TYR A 158 -6.52 3.39 -16.26
CA TYR A 158 -5.18 2.86 -16.01
C TYR A 158 -5.17 1.35 -15.76
N CYS A 159 -6.11 0.85 -14.95
CA CYS A 159 -6.16 -0.58 -14.64
C CYS A 159 -6.76 -1.39 -15.79
N ASP A 160 -7.75 -0.84 -16.50
CA ASP A 160 -8.36 -1.48 -17.67
C ASP A 160 -7.36 -1.63 -18.81
N SER A 161 -6.51 -0.62 -19.04
CA SER A 161 -5.46 -0.71 -20.07
C SER A 161 -4.36 -1.73 -19.77
N LEU A 162 -4.27 -2.22 -18.52
CA LEU A 162 -3.34 -3.25 -18.11
C LEU A 162 -3.97 -4.64 -18.12
N ASP A 163 -5.28 -4.77 -18.38
CA ASP A 163 -5.96 -6.06 -18.43
C ASP A 163 -5.31 -7.00 -19.46
N GLY A 164 -5.00 -8.22 -19.04
CA GLY A 164 -4.29 -9.21 -19.85
C GLY A 164 -2.78 -8.99 -19.98
N ALA A 165 -2.22 -7.88 -19.46
CA ALA A 165 -0.77 -7.71 -19.41
C ALA A 165 -0.15 -8.83 -18.54
N THR A 166 1.09 -9.22 -18.87
CA THR A 166 1.77 -10.32 -18.18
C THR A 166 3.17 -9.93 -17.71
N ILE A 167 3.60 -10.45 -16.57
CA ILE A 167 4.98 -10.33 -16.08
C ILE A 167 5.54 -11.68 -15.64
N GLU A 168 6.85 -11.81 -15.72
CA GLU A 168 7.64 -12.89 -15.13
C GLU A 168 8.19 -12.48 -13.75
N SER A 169 8.80 -13.43 -13.04
CA SER A 169 9.44 -13.18 -11.75
C SER A 169 10.48 -12.05 -11.85
N GLY A 170 10.39 -11.08 -10.95
CA GLY A 170 11.23 -9.87 -10.97
C GLY A 170 10.77 -8.77 -11.94
N GLY A 171 9.74 -9.02 -12.75
CA GLY A 171 9.16 -8.04 -13.67
C GLY A 171 8.20 -7.04 -13.02
N THR A 172 7.82 -6.01 -13.78
CA THR A 172 6.82 -5.00 -13.38
C THR A 172 5.90 -4.68 -14.54
N PHE A 173 4.60 -4.51 -14.27
CA PHE A 173 3.62 -4.02 -15.24
C PHE A 173 3.89 -2.57 -15.63
N LEU A 174 4.31 -1.75 -14.66
CA LEU A 174 4.73 -0.37 -14.86
C LEU A 174 6.08 -0.15 -14.19
N ALA A 175 7.08 0.25 -14.96
CA ALA A 175 8.39 0.60 -14.43
C ALA A 175 8.34 1.93 -13.67
N ALA A 176 9.17 2.07 -12.64
CA ALA A 176 9.28 3.30 -11.86
C ALA A 176 9.62 4.51 -12.75
N GLY A 177 8.97 5.64 -12.51
CA GLY A 177 9.22 6.88 -13.26
C GLY A 177 8.58 6.94 -14.64
N THR A 178 7.92 5.87 -15.11
CA THR A 178 7.18 5.90 -16.38
C THR A 178 6.00 6.86 -16.27
N GLU A 179 5.84 7.75 -17.26
CA GLU A 179 4.62 8.53 -17.43
C GLU A 179 3.58 7.70 -18.18
N PHE A 180 2.73 6.99 -17.42
CA PHE A 180 1.72 6.11 -18.00
C PHE A 180 0.39 6.84 -18.16
N GLN A 181 -0.03 7.08 -19.40
CA GLN A 181 -1.29 7.75 -19.72
C GLN A 181 -2.04 7.00 -20.84
N PRO A 182 -2.79 5.95 -20.51
CA PRO A 182 -3.62 5.25 -21.48
C PRO A 182 -4.81 6.11 -21.93
N GLU A 183 -5.49 5.66 -22.98
CA GLU A 183 -6.73 6.30 -23.45
C GLU A 183 -7.76 6.41 -22.31
N GLY A 184 -8.43 7.56 -22.22
CA GLY A 184 -9.38 7.86 -21.14
C GLY A 184 -8.77 8.36 -19.83
N ALA A 185 -7.43 8.37 -19.68
CA ALA A 185 -6.77 8.97 -18.53
C ALA A 185 -6.58 10.49 -18.68
N GLU A 186 -7.12 11.27 -17.74
CA GLU A 186 -7.01 12.75 -17.74
C GLU A 186 -5.57 13.27 -17.56
N ARG A 187 -4.72 12.49 -16.89
CA ARG A 187 -3.34 12.89 -16.55
C ARG A 187 -2.41 11.68 -16.52
N PRO A 188 -1.09 11.84 -16.68
CA PRO A 188 -0.18 10.72 -16.52
C PRO A 188 -0.15 10.21 -15.08
N LEU A 189 -0.10 8.88 -14.94
CA LEU A 189 0.22 8.19 -13.70
C LEU A 189 1.74 7.98 -13.67
N THR A 190 2.40 8.64 -12.73
CA THR A 190 3.83 8.44 -12.46
C THR A 190 4.00 7.80 -11.09
N THR A 191 4.63 6.62 -11.06
CA THR A 191 4.90 5.89 -9.81
C THR A 191 6.36 6.05 -9.40
N ARG A 192 6.62 6.16 -8.10
CA ARG A 192 8.01 6.24 -7.57
C ARG A 192 8.71 4.89 -7.57
N GLY A 193 7.96 3.80 -7.49
CA GLY A 193 8.45 2.42 -7.55
C GLY A 193 7.73 1.66 -8.67
N GLY A 194 8.32 0.54 -9.08
CA GLY A 194 7.69 -0.34 -10.05
C GLY A 194 6.40 -0.95 -9.49
N ILE A 195 5.42 -1.16 -10.37
CA ILE A 195 4.16 -1.84 -10.04
C ILE A 195 4.26 -3.27 -10.53
N SER A 196 4.42 -4.22 -9.61
CA SER A 196 4.53 -5.65 -9.91
C SER A 196 3.25 -6.44 -9.69
N HIS A 197 2.20 -5.81 -9.15
CA HIS A 197 0.89 -6.44 -8.99
C HIS A 197 -0.20 -5.36 -8.97
N PRO A 198 -1.44 -5.71 -9.34
CA PRO A 198 -2.58 -4.81 -9.21
C PRO A 198 -2.87 -4.42 -7.76
N PRO A 199 -3.60 -3.30 -7.57
CA PRO A 199 -3.96 -2.31 -8.59
C PRO A 199 -2.84 -1.26 -8.76
N ALA A 200 -2.81 -0.56 -9.91
CA ALA A 200 -1.77 0.44 -10.21
C ALA A 200 -1.84 1.65 -9.25
N HIS A 201 -3.06 1.95 -8.81
CA HIS A 201 -3.34 2.86 -7.71
C HIS A 201 -4.60 2.40 -6.96
N GLY A 202 -4.89 3.01 -5.81
CA GLY A 202 -6.04 2.58 -4.99
C GLY A 202 -7.40 2.79 -5.65
N SER A 203 -8.41 2.05 -5.17
CA SER A 203 -9.86 2.15 -5.47
C SER A 203 -10.39 1.28 -6.62
N CYS A 204 -9.56 0.56 -7.34
CA CYS A 204 -9.97 -0.34 -8.43
C CYS A 204 -10.26 -1.76 -7.92
N ASP A 205 -11.03 -2.54 -8.67
CA ASP A 205 -11.34 -3.96 -8.42
C ASP A 205 -10.57 -4.83 -9.44
N CYS A 206 -9.32 -5.12 -9.08
CA CYS A 206 -8.37 -5.88 -9.90
C CYS A 206 -7.85 -7.10 -9.14
N SER A 207 -7.41 -8.12 -9.86
CA SER A 207 -6.78 -9.32 -9.32
C SER A 207 -5.63 -9.76 -10.23
N THR A 208 -4.95 -10.82 -9.82
CA THR A 208 -4.00 -11.54 -10.66
C THR A 208 -4.53 -12.92 -11.01
N SER A 209 -3.99 -13.49 -12.08
CA SER A 209 -4.16 -14.88 -12.48
C SER A 209 -2.83 -15.41 -13.02
N SER A 210 -2.71 -16.71 -13.21
CA SER A 210 -1.55 -17.39 -13.78
C SER A 210 -1.64 -17.53 -15.30
N ALA A 211 -0.48 -17.56 -15.97
CA ALA A 211 -0.34 -17.91 -17.39
C ALA A 211 0.93 -18.72 -17.67
#